data_AF-A0A9P0P5F4-F1
#
_entry.id   AF-A0A9P0P5F4-F1
#
_cell.length_a   1.000
_cell.length_b   1.000
_cell.length_c   1.000
_cell.angle_alpha   90.00
_cell.angle_beta   90.00
_cell.angle_gamma   90.00
#
_symmetry.space_group_name_H-M   'P 1'
#
loop_
_entity.id
_entity.type
_entity.pdbx_description
1 polymer ?
#
loop_
_entity_poly.entity_id
_entity_poly.type
_entity_poly.pdbx_seq_one_letter_code
_entity_poly.pdbx_strand_id
1 'polypeptide(L)'
;MEKVTKKRKRRSNFTQEEIERLVTLVNIRKDVIESKRNDSAIWVEKEAAWKEVERQFNSVGGKEYREAKQLRFKYDAVRRGTRRRVKNVQGCNTSASLTLATGEKKLFDNVPITADLEDDVDAVPLASQPPAIDKPIVRDPVDKLAEAKLEILNLHKAILEQELAQKREEFVHKKRLYESVGVLNFLKMKILMTELEKPNNGMHM
;
A
#
# COMPACT_ATOMS: atom_id res chain seq x y z
N MET A 1 -11.65 -29.80 29.27
CA MET A 1 -11.67 -29.86 27.79
C MET A 1 -10.28 -29.48 27.29
N GLU A 2 -9.54 -30.45 26.78
CA GLU A 2 -8.17 -30.29 26.32
C GLU A 2 -8.15 -29.59 24.96
N LYS A 3 -7.51 -28.42 24.88
CA LYS A 3 -7.34 -27.69 23.61
C LYS A 3 -6.22 -28.36 22.82
N VAL A 4 -6.56 -29.26 21.91
CA VAL A 4 -5.61 -29.81 20.93
C VAL A 4 -5.11 -28.67 20.04
N THR A 5 -3.91 -28.18 20.32
CA THR A 5 -3.27 -27.16 19.49
C THR A 5 -2.74 -27.81 18.21
N LYS A 6 -3.48 -27.67 17.11
CA LYS A 6 -3.06 -28.16 15.80
C LYS A 6 -1.84 -27.35 15.34
N LYS A 7 -0.64 -27.88 15.60
CA LYS A 7 0.63 -27.28 15.16
C LYS A 7 0.58 -27.07 13.65
N ARG A 8 0.75 -25.82 13.20
CA ARG A 8 0.74 -25.48 11.77
C ARG A 8 1.91 -26.20 11.08
N LYS A 9 1.61 -27.04 10.10
CA LYS A 9 2.64 -27.71 9.28
C LYS A 9 3.52 -26.63 8.64
N ARG A 10 4.84 -26.79 8.77
CA ARG A 10 5.80 -25.94 8.03
C ARG A 10 5.53 -26.11 6.54
N ARG A 11 5.46 -25.00 5.80
CA ARG A 11 5.23 -25.03 4.35
C ARG A 11 6.49 -25.54 3.65
N SER A 12 6.32 -26.14 2.46
CA SER A 12 7.45 -26.55 1.64
C SER A 12 8.28 -25.34 1.17
N ASN A 13 9.57 -25.56 0.97
CA ASN A 13 10.45 -24.58 0.34
C ASN A 13 10.19 -24.55 -1.17
N PHE A 14 10.50 -23.41 -1.80
CA PHE A 14 10.46 -23.29 -3.25
C PHE A 14 11.60 -24.09 -3.89
N THR A 15 11.29 -24.94 -4.87
CA THR A 15 12.32 -25.61 -5.69
C THR A 15 12.89 -24.65 -6.74
N GLN A 16 14.02 -25.02 -7.36
CA GLN A 16 14.62 -24.21 -8.41
C GLN A 16 13.70 -24.09 -9.64
N GLU A 17 13.09 -25.20 -10.06
CA GLU A 17 12.09 -25.23 -11.15
C GLU A 17 10.89 -24.32 -10.86
N GLU A 18 10.41 -24.30 -9.61
CA GLU A 18 9.33 -23.40 -9.18
C GLU A 18 9.76 -21.93 -9.29
N ILE A 19 11.03 -21.61 -8.97
CA ILE A 19 11.56 -20.24 -9.07
C ILE A 19 11.66 -19.81 -10.54
N GLU A 20 12.21 -20.65 -11.41
CA GLU A 20 12.36 -20.36 -12.84
C GLU A 20 11.00 -20.16 -13.51
N ARG A 21 10.03 -21.01 -13.17
CA ARG A 21 8.65 -20.87 -13.63
C ARG A 21 8.02 -19.57 -13.16
N LEU A 22 8.18 -19.23 -11.87
CA LEU A 22 7.69 -17.97 -11.31
C LEU A 22 8.29 -16.77 -12.05
N VAL A 23 9.60 -16.75 -12.28
CA VAL A 23 10.27 -15.67 -13.02
C VAL A 23 9.74 -15.57 -14.45
N THR A 24 9.56 -16.70 -15.13
CA THR A 24 9.01 -16.75 -16.50
C THR A 24 7.61 -16.15 -16.56
N LEU A 25 6.72 -16.56 -15.64
CA LEU A 25 5.34 -16.05 -15.58
C LEU A 25 5.29 -14.54 -15.27
N VAL A 26 6.13 -14.07 -14.35
CA VAL A 26 6.21 -12.64 -14.00
C VAL A 26 6.77 -11.83 -15.16
N ASN A 27 7.74 -12.35 -15.92
CA ASN A 27 8.31 -11.66 -17.07
C ASN A 27 7.28 -11.39 -18.18
N ILE A 28 6.27 -12.25 -18.33
CA ILE A 28 5.16 -12.03 -19.29
C ILE A 28 4.34 -10.78 -18.93
N ARG A 29 4.23 -10.44 -17.63
CA ARG A 29 3.49 -9.26 -17.11
C ARG A 29 4.41 -8.25 -16.42
N LYS A 30 5.65 -8.15 -16.90
CA LYS A 30 6.70 -7.30 -16.29
C LYS A 30 6.33 -5.82 -16.29
N ASP A 31 5.73 -5.37 -17.39
CA ASP A 31 5.24 -4.02 -17.60
C ASP A 31 4.30 -3.55 -16.49
N VAL A 32 3.37 -4.41 -16.05
CA VAL A 32 2.44 -4.12 -14.96
C VAL A 32 3.10 -4.33 -13.60
N ILE A 33 3.74 -5.49 -13.39
CA ILE A 33 4.27 -5.89 -12.07
C ILE A 33 5.43 -4.98 -11.62
N GLU A 34 6.34 -4.62 -12.53
CA GLU A 34 7.48 -3.76 -12.25
C GLU A 34 7.23 -2.27 -12.54
N SER A 35 6.01 -1.90 -12.91
CA SER A 35 5.62 -0.51 -13.14
C SER A 35 5.93 0.37 -11.93
N LYS A 36 6.57 1.52 -12.18
CA LYS A 36 6.82 2.56 -11.16
C LYS A 36 5.60 3.44 -10.88
N ARG A 37 4.49 3.25 -11.60
CA ARG A 37 3.25 4.02 -11.42
C ARG A 37 2.53 3.59 -10.13
N ASN A 38 1.96 4.58 -9.44
CA ASN A 38 1.27 4.42 -8.16
C ASN A 38 -0.18 4.96 -8.23
N ASP A 39 -0.88 4.64 -9.30
CA ASP A 39 -2.28 5.01 -9.48
C ASP A 39 -3.19 3.91 -8.91
N SER A 40 -4.36 4.27 -8.34
CA SER A 40 -5.32 3.28 -7.79
C SER A 40 -5.70 2.20 -8.81
N ALA A 41 -5.84 2.57 -10.08
CA ALA A 41 -6.06 1.64 -11.19
C ALA A 41 -4.90 0.63 -11.36
N ILE A 42 -3.65 1.10 -11.24
CA ILE A 42 -2.44 0.26 -11.35
C ILE A 42 -2.34 -0.71 -10.17
N TRP A 43 -2.82 -0.35 -8.98
CA TRP A 43 -2.88 -1.27 -7.84
C TRP A 43 -3.81 -2.45 -8.12
N VAL A 44 -4.99 -2.19 -8.66
CA VAL A 44 -5.96 -3.21 -9.05
C VAL A 44 -5.37 -4.09 -10.17
N GLU A 45 -4.71 -3.49 -11.14
CA GLU A 45 -4.08 -4.20 -12.26
C GLU A 45 -2.92 -5.08 -11.80
N LYS A 46 -2.07 -4.59 -10.89
CA LYS A 46 -0.99 -5.38 -10.26
C LYS A 46 -1.56 -6.56 -9.48
N GLU A 47 -2.63 -6.36 -8.72
CA GLU A 47 -3.29 -7.44 -7.98
C GLU A 47 -3.87 -8.49 -8.95
N ALA A 48 -4.52 -8.05 -10.04
CA ALA A 48 -5.01 -8.93 -11.08
C ALA A 48 -3.88 -9.69 -11.79
N ALA A 49 -2.73 -9.04 -12.02
CA ALA A 49 -1.53 -9.67 -12.57
C ALA A 49 -1.01 -10.78 -11.68
N TRP A 50 -0.92 -10.53 -10.37
CA TRP A 50 -0.48 -11.55 -9.42
C TRP A 50 -1.47 -12.72 -9.28
N LYS A 51 -2.78 -12.46 -9.35
CA LYS A 51 -3.80 -13.52 -9.36
C LYS A 51 -3.71 -14.40 -10.61
N GLU A 52 -3.42 -13.81 -11.77
CA GLU A 52 -3.19 -14.61 -12.96
C GLU A 52 -1.93 -15.46 -12.84
N VAL A 53 -0.83 -14.89 -12.34
CA VAL A 53 0.40 -15.64 -12.09
C VAL A 53 0.14 -16.80 -11.13
N GLU A 54 -0.63 -16.59 -10.07
CA GLU A 54 -1.09 -17.64 -9.16
C GLU A 54 -1.87 -18.74 -9.90
N ARG A 55 -2.84 -18.35 -10.73
CA ARG A 55 -3.66 -19.30 -11.50
C ARG A 55 -2.79 -20.15 -12.43
N GLN A 56 -1.91 -19.52 -13.21
CA GLN A 56 -1.03 -20.22 -14.16
C GLN A 56 0.03 -21.07 -13.45
N PHE A 57 0.58 -20.58 -12.34
CA PHE A 57 1.56 -21.31 -11.55
C PHE A 57 0.95 -22.58 -10.97
N ASN A 58 -0.26 -22.49 -10.41
CA ASN A 58 -0.94 -23.62 -9.79
C ASN A 58 -1.58 -24.57 -10.83
N SER A 59 -1.89 -24.11 -12.05
CA SER A 59 -2.49 -24.97 -13.09
C SER A 59 -1.53 -25.99 -13.69
N VAL A 60 -0.22 -25.74 -13.65
CA VAL A 60 0.80 -26.63 -14.22
C VAL A 60 1.07 -27.86 -13.33
N GLY A 61 0.48 -27.90 -12.13
CA GLY A 61 0.63 -29.02 -11.19
C GLY A 61 1.92 -28.90 -10.39
N GLY A 62 1.80 -28.30 -9.20
CA GLY A 62 2.86 -28.26 -8.18
C GLY A 62 2.55 -29.19 -7.01
N LYS A 63 3.55 -29.46 -6.17
CA LYS A 63 3.36 -30.26 -4.94
C LYS A 63 2.45 -29.56 -3.92
N GLU A 64 2.42 -28.23 -3.94
CA GLU A 64 1.60 -27.43 -3.03
C GLU A 64 1.01 -26.22 -3.77
N TYR A 65 -0.21 -25.85 -3.38
CA TYR A 65 -0.82 -24.59 -3.81
C TYR A 65 -0.07 -23.40 -3.20
N ARG A 66 0.30 -22.43 -4.05
CA ARG A 66 0.98 -21.20 -3.62
C ARG A 66 0.08 -19.99 -3.91
N GLU A 67 -0.24 -19.23 -2.87
CA GLU A 67 -1.05 -18.00 -2.97
C GLU A 67 -0.24 -16.88 -3.64
N ALA A 68 -0.91 -15.96 -4.36
CA ALA A 68 -0.29 -14.80 -5.00
C ALA A 68 0.69 -14.04 -4.08
N LYS A 69 0.34 -13.85 -2.80
CA LYS A 69 1.20 -13.20 -1.80
C LYS A 69 2.54 -13.92 -1.61
N GLN A 70 2.53 -15.25 -1.62
CA GLN A 70 3.73 -16.06 -1.44
C GLN A 70 4.63 -15.99 -2.68
N LEU A 71 4.02 -16.02 -3.86
CA LEU A 71 4.72 -15.86 -5.13
C LEU A 71 5.38 -14.48 -5.22
N ARG A 72 4.64 -13.42 -4.87
CA ARG A 72 5.17 -12.06 -4.79
C ARG A 72 6.37 -11.96 -3.85
N PHE A 73 6.23 -12.45 -2.61
CA PHE A 73 7.33 -12.41 -1.64
C PHE A 73 8.57 -13.15 -2.14
N LYS A 74 8.39 -14.32 -2.75
CA LYS A 74 9.50 -15.10 -3.31
C LYS A 74 10.16 -14.38 -4.49
N TYR A 75 9.37 -13.84 -5.41
CA TYR A 75 9.88 -13.07 -6.55
C TYR A 75 10.69 -11.85 -6.09
N ASP A 76 10.18 -11.09 -5.12
CA ASP A 76 10.90 -9.93 -4.55
C ASP A 76 12.23 -10.34 -3.91
N ALA A 77 12.30 -11.52 -3.28
CA ALA A 77 13.54 -12.06 -2.73
C ALA A 77 14.53 -12.44 -3.84
N VAL A 78 14.06 -13.09 -4.91
CA VAL A 78 14.86 -13.45 -6.08
C VAL A 78 15.42 -12.20 -6.75
N ARG A 79 14.56 -11.21 -7.04
CA ARG A 79 14.94 -9.94 -7.66
C ARG A 79 16.00 -9.19 -6.86
N ARG A 80 15.85 -9.11 -5.54
CA ARG A 80 16.86 -8.52 -4.64
C ARG A 80 18.17 -9.32 -4.62
N GLY A 81 18.10 -10.64 -4.74
CA GLY A 81 19.26 -11.52 -4.89
C GLY A 81 20.06 -11.20 -6.15
N THR A 82 19.38 -11.09 -7.29
CA THR A 82 20.01 -10.77 -8.58
C THR A 82 20.69 -9.41 -8.56
N ARG A 83 20.02 -8.37 -8.03
CA ARG A 83 20.63 -7.02 -7.92
C ARG A 83 21.91 -7.00 -7.10
N ARG A 84 22.01 -7.82 -6.04
CA ARG A 84 23.24 -7.92 -5.23
C ARG A 84 24.38 -8.56 -6.01
N ARG A 85 24.10 -9.60 -6.81
CA ARG A 85 25.12 -10.27 -7.62
C ARG A 85 25.64 -9.37 -8.74
N VAL A 86 24.77 -8.64 -9.43
CA VAL A 86 25.18 -7.67 -10.47
C VAL A 86 26.10 -6.58 -9.89
N LYS A 87 25.75 -6.03 -8.71
CA LYS A 87 26.60 -5.07 -8.01
C LYS A 87 27.96 -5.65 -7.59
N ASN A 88 28.01 -6.93 -7.25
CA ASN A 88 29.23 -7.60 -6.85
C ASN A 88 30.13 -7.96 -8.04
N VAL A 89 29.53 -8.27 -9.20
CA VAL A 89 30.25 -8.50 -10.46
C VAL A 89 30.86 -7.22 -11.00
N GLN A 90 30.22 -6.06 -10.81
CA GLN A 90 30.79 -4.75 -11.15
C GLN A 90 31.97 -4.33 -10.23
N GLY A 91 32.28 -5.12 -9.19
CA GLY A 91 33.30 -4.83 -8.19
C GLY A 91 34.55 -5.73 -8.22
N CYS A 92 34.65 -6.73 -9.10
CA CYS A 92 35.89 -7.52 -9.21
C CYS A 92 36.22 -7.94 -10.65
N ASN A 93 37.28 -7.34 -11.19
CA ASN A 93 38.06 -7.91 -12.28
C ASN A 93 39.03 -8.94 -11.69
N THR A 94 38.57 -10.16 -11.42
CA THR A 94 39.48 -11.30 -11.32
C THR A 94 38.82 -12.53 -11.91
N SER A 95 39.40 -12.97 -13.03
CA SER A 95 39.13 -14.22 -13.72
C SER A 95 39.21 -15.40 -12.75
N ALA A 96 38.06 -15.94 -12.37
CA ALA A 96 37.95 -17.28 -11.83
C ALA A 96 36.69 -17.93 -12.41
N SER A 97 36.94 -18.68 -13.47
CA SER A 97 36.03 -19.62 -14.14
C SER A 97 35.25 -20.47 -13.14
N LEU A 98 33.92 -20.39 -13.14
CA LEU A 98 33.04 -21.44 -12.62
C LEU A 98 31.88 -21.67 -13.59
N THR A 99 31.67 -22.95 -13.88
CA THR A 99 30.93 -23.57 -14.97
C THR A 99 29.45 -23.18 -15.06
N LEU A 100 29.07 -22.65 -16.21
CA LEU A 100 27.68 -22.43 -16.64
C LEU A 100 27.10 -23.74 -17.19
N ALA A 101 25.97 -24.19 -16.65
CA ALA A 101 25.14 -25.22 -17.28
C ALA A 101 24.23 -24.56 -18.34
N THR A 102 24.19 -25.18 -19.51
CA THR A 102 23.49 -24.78 -20.74
C THR A 102 22.03 -24.37 -20.51
N GLY A 103 21.76 -23.06 -20.57
CA GLY A 103 20.40 -22.50 -20.56
C GLY A 103 20.31 -20.97 -20.55
N GLU A 104 21.37 -20.26 -20.18
CA GLU A 104 21.32 -18.83 -19.87
C GLU A 104 21.81 -17.91 -21.02
N LYS A 105 21.15 -17.97 -22.19
CA LYS A 105 21.44 -17.07 -23.33
C LYS A 105 20.27 -16.18 -23.77
N LYS A 106 19.38 -15.77 -22.86
CA LYS A 106 18.34 -14.75 -23.16
C LYS A 106 18.25 -13.62 -22.14
N LEU A 107 19.38 -13.22 -21.56
CA LEU A 107 19.44 -12.20 -20.50
C LEU A 107 20.27 -10.95 -20.82
N PHE A 108 20.85 -10.85 -22.02
CA PHE A 108 21.58 -9.66 -22.43
C PHE A 108 20.98 -9.16 -23.73
N ASP A 109 20.04 -8.23 -23.61
CA ASP A 109 19.93 -7.09 -24.52
C ASP A 109 19.02 -6.03 -23.86
N ASN A 110 19.51 -4.79 -23.89
CA ASN A 110 18.83 -3.52 -23.64
C ASN A 110 18.79 -2.98 -22.20
N VAL A 111 19.97 -2.79 -21.62
CA VAL A 111 20.23 -1.68 -20.68
C VAL A 111 20.87 -0.54 -21.48
N PRO A 112 20.26 0.66 -21.58
CA PRO A 112 20.93 1.81 -22.18
C PRO A 112 22.08 2.27 -21.27
N ILE A 113 23.27 2.23 -21.85
CA ILE A 113 24.51 2.87 -21.41
C ILE A 113 24.37 4.36 -21.73
N THR A 114 24.62 5.22 -20.75
CA THR A 114 25.28 6.51 -21.00
C THR A 114 26.34 6.69 -19.92
N ALA A 115 27.58 6.55 -20.37
CA ALA A 115 28.79 6.96 -19.70
C ALA A 115 29.12 8.39 -20.15
N ASP A 116 29.53 9.23 -19.20
CA ASP A 116 30.42 10.38 -19.34
C ASP A 116 31.16 10.38 -17.98
N LEU A 117 32.38 9.86 -17.79
CA LEU A 117 33.70 10.24 -18.29
C LEU A 117 33.95 11.76 -18.28
N GLU A 118 34.60 12.24 -17.21
CA GLU A 118 35.79 13.08 -17.34
C GLU A 118 36.81 12.67 -16.26
N ASP A 119 38.02 12.35 -16.73
CA ASP A 119 39.19 11.80 -16.05
C ASP A 119 40.14 12.88 -15.48
N ASP A 120 40.90 12.47 -14.46
CA ASP A 120 42.31 12.77 -14.14
C ASP A 120 42.83 14.22 -14.01
N VAL A 121 43.45 14.58 -12.86
CA VAL A 121 44.92 14.53 -12.63
C VAL A 121 45.36 15.13 -11.27
N ASP A 122 46.26 14.40 -10.60
CA ASP A 122 47.40 14.82 -9.76
C ASP A 122 47.28 15.58 -8.42
N ALA A 123 48.26 15.27 -7.56
CA ALA A 123 48.32 15.48 -6.13
C ALA A 123 49.10 16.73 -5.66
N VAL A 124 49.04 16.97 -4.33
CA VAL A 124 49.98 17.71 -3.43
C VAL A 124 49.65 19.22 -3.20
N PRO A 125 49.92 19.86 -2.03
CA PRO A 125 49.38 19.67 -0.66
C PRO A 125 49.00 21.00 0.09
N LEU A 126 48.32 20.87 1.23
CA LEU A 126 48.35 21.70 2.47
C LEU A 126 48.79 23.19 2.42
N ALA A 127 47.83 24.13 2.58
CA ALA A 127 47.78 25.20 3.61
C ALA A 127 46.88 26.41 3.21
N SER A 128 46.23 26.99 4.23
CA SER A 128 45.69 28.38 4.33
C SER A 128 44.17 28.59 4.16
N GLN A 129 43.51 28.71 5.32
CA GLN A 129 42.33 29.50 5.75
C GLN A 129 41.08 29.74 4.85
N PRO A 130 39.87 29.80 5.46
CA PRO A 130 38.60 29.96 4.74
C PRO A 130 38.25 31.43 4.48
N PRO A 131 37.71 31.80 3.31
CA PRO A 131 36.91 33.00 3.18
C PRO A 131 35.42 32.65 3.32
N ALA A 132 34.75 33.39 4.19
CA ALA A 132 33.30 33.43 4.30
C ALA A 132 32.69 33.80 2.94
N ILE A 133 31.78 32.96 2.45
CA ILE A 133 30.90 33.29 1.33
C ILE A 133 29.47 33.19 1.85
N ASP A 134 28.90 34.34 2.21
CA ASP A 134 27.46 34.54 2.30
C ASP A 134 26.85 34.31 0.91
N LYS A 135 26.33 33.10 0.66
CA LYS A 135 25.39 32.85 -0.43
C LYS A 135 23.97 32.90 0.17
N PRO A 136 23.05 33.68 -0.40
CA PRO A 136 21.67 33.68 0.04
C PRO A 136 21.10 32.28 -0.17
N ILE A 137 20.67 31.64 0.91
CA ILE A 137 19.99 30.34 0.88
C ILE A 137 18.73 30.52 0.03
N VAL A 138 18.80 30.09 -1.23
CA VAL A 138 17.63 29.94 -2.10
C VAL A 138 16.76 28.89 -1.42
N ARG A 139 15.57 29.28 -0.95
CA ARG A 139 14.63 28.35 -0.30
C ARG A 139 14.31 27.22 -1.27
N ASP A 140 14.79 26.03 -0.94
CA ASP A 140 14.85 24.89 -1.84
C ASP A 140 13.44 24.38 -2.17
N PRO A 141 13.22 23.76 -3.35
CA PRO A 141 11.95 23.12 -3.74
C PRO A 141 11.40 22.10 -2.72
N VAL A 142 12.25 21.62 -1.81
CA VAL A 142 11.91 20.72 -0.70
C VAL A 142 11.02 21.41 0.34
N ASP A 143 11.15 22.73 0.51
CA ASP A 143 10.36 23.51 1.47
C ASP A 143 8.90 23.63 1.03
N LYS A 144 8.64 23.78 -0.27
CA LYS A 144 7.28 23.77 -0.84
C LYS A 144 6.59 22.42 -0.67
N LEU A 145 7.35 21.33 -0.74
CA LEU A 145 6.81 19.99 -0.51
C LEU A 145 6.48 19.77 0.98
N ALA A 146 7.30 20.31 1.89
CA ALA A 146 7.01 20.27 3.32
C ALA A 146 5.76 21.10 3.66
N GLU A 147 5.63 22.29 3.06
CA GLU A 147 4.47 23.17 3.20
C GLU A 147 3.18 22.52 2.67
N ALA A 148 3.22 21.96 1.45
CA ALA A 148 2.07 21.26 0.88
C ALA A 148 1.65 20.02 1.70
N LYS A 149 2.62 19.28 2.27
CA LYS A 149 2.33 18.15 3.17
C LYS A 149 1.67 18.61 4.46
N LEU A 150 2.12 19.74 5.01
CA LEU A 150 1.53 20.32 6.22
C LEU A 150 0.11 20.83 5.95
N GLU A 151 -0.11 21.45 4.80
CA GLU A 151 -1.44 21.89 4.36
C GLU A 151 -2.40 20.71 4.19
N ILE A 152 -1.97 19.63 3.53
CA ILE A 152 -2.77 18.41 3.40
C ILE A 152 -3.13 17.82 4.77
N LEU A 153 -2.19 17.80 5.72
CA LEU A 153 -2.45 17.34 7.08
C LEU A 153 -3.48 18.21 7.81
N ASN A 154 -3.37 19.53 7.67
CA ASN A 154 -4.32 20.46 8.26
C ASN A 154 -5.72 20.32 7.66
N LEU A 155 -5.83 20.13 6.34
CA LEU A 155 -7.10 19.85 5.67
C LEU A 155 -7.71 18.53 6.15
N HIS A 156 -6.91 17.47 6.29
CA HIS A 156 -7.39 16.19 6.80
C HIS A 156 -7.92 16.32 8.24
N LYS A 157 -7.22 17.08 9.09
CA LYS A 157 -7.67 17.39 10.44
C LYS A 157 -8.99 18.16 10.43
N ALA A 158 -9.11 19.19 9.60
CA ALA A 158 -10.33 20.00 9.49
C ALA A 158 -11.53 19.18 9.02
N ILE A 159 -11.35 18.28 8.06
CA ILE A 159 -12.41 17.37 7.58
C ILE A 159 -12.90 16.47 8.73
N LEU A 160 -11.98 15.85 9.46
CA LEU A 160 -12.35 14.99 10.60
C LEU A 160 -13.09 15.76 11.70
N GLU A 161 -12.65 16.99 11.99
CA GLU A 161 -13.33 17.85 12.97
C GLU A 161 -14.72 18.25 12.50
N GLN A 162 -14.90 18.55 11.21
CA GLN A 162 -16.20 18.84 10.62
C GLN A 162 -17.14 17.64 10.69
N GLU A 163 -16.67 16.43 10.35
CA GLU A 163 -17.46 15.20 10.46
C GLU A 163 -17.92 14.94 11.90
N LEU A 164 -17.03 15.15 12.88
CA LEU A 164 -17.38 15.04 14.30
C LEU A 164 -18.40 16.09 14.73
N ALA A 165 -18.28 17.33 14.26
CA ALA A 165 -19.22 18.40 14.55
C ALA A 165 -20.62 18.07 14.00
N GLN A 166 -20.69 17.62 12.74
CA GLN A 166 -21.94 17.18 12.12
C GLN A 166 -22.60 16.04 12.90
N LYS A 167 -21.83 15.04 13.35
CA LYS A 167 -22.36 13.94 14.17
C LYS A 167 -22.93 14.42 15.51
N ARG A 168 -22.32 15.43 16.13
CA ARG A 168 -22.83 16.04 17.36
C ARG A 168 -24.15 16.77 17.11
N GLU A 169 -24.25 17.53 16.03
CA GLU A 169 -25.49 18.22 15.64
C GLU A 169 -26.61 17.23 15.31
N GLU A 170 -26.32 16.17 14.54
CA GLU A 170 -27.25 15.09 14.26
C GLU A 170 -27.78 14.46 15.56
N PHE A 171 -26.91 14.21 16.52
CA PHE A 171 -27.30 13.65 17.81
C PHE A 171 -28.23 14.61 18.59
N VAL A 172 -27.89 15.89 18.64
CA VAL A 172 -28.72 16.91 19.30
C VAL A 172 -30.08 17.03 18.63
N HIS A 173 -30.13 17.06 17.30
CA HIS A 173 -31.37 17.12 16.53
C HIS A 173 -32.24 15.88 16.81
N LYS A 174 -31.64 14.70 16.77
CA LYS A 174 -32.33 13.43 17.06
C LYS A 174 -32.89 13.39 18.48
N LYS A 175 -32.12 13.87 19.46
CA LYS A 175 -32.57 13.97 20.86
C LYS A 175 -33.80 14.87 20.99
N ARG A 176 -33.77 16.07 20.38
CA ARG A 176 -34.90 17.01 20.37
C ARG A 176 -36.14 16.40 19.73
N LEU A 177 -35.96 15.63 18.65
CA LEU A 177 -37.08 14.93 18.00
C LEU A 177 -37.74 13.93 18.96
N TYR A 178 -36.96 13.08 19.64
CA TYR A 178 -37.49 12.14 20.62
C TYR A 178 -38.25 12.84 21.75
N GLU A 179 -37.70 13.92 22.28
CA GLU A 179 -38.36 14.73 23.32
C GLU A 179 -39.70 15.29 22.81
N SER A 180 -39.72 15.86 21.60
CA SER A 180 -40.95 16.41 20.99
C SER A 180 -42.03 15.35 20.75
N VAL A 181 -41.64 14.15 20.30
CA VAL A 181 -42.55 13.02 20.10
C VAL A 181 -43.11 12.56 21.44
N GLY A 182 -42.29 12.52 22.49
CA GLY A 182 -42.75 12.23 23.85
C GLY A 182 -43.81 13.22 24.34
N VAL A 183 -43.57 14.51 24.16
CA VAL A 183 -44.54 15.57 24.51
C VAL A 183 -45.83 15.43 23.69
N LEU A 184 -45.73 15.19 22.38
CA LEU A 184 -46.89 15.00 21.52
C LEU A 184 -47.74 13.80 21.97
N ASN A 185 -47.10 12.67 22.28
CA ASN A 185 -47.77 11.48 22.78
C ASN A 185 -48.45 11.74 24.13
N PHE A 186 -47.78 12.45 25.03
CA PHE A 186 -48.36 12.85 26.32
C PHE A 186 -49.60 13.72 26.15
N LEU A 187 -49.54 14.74 25.29
CA LEU A 187 -50.67 15.61 24.99
C LEU A 187 -51.83 14.83 24.35
N LYS A 188 -51.53 13.94 23.40
CA LYS A 188 -52.52 13.07 22.76
C LYS A 188 -53.24 12.20 23.79
N MET A 189 -52.51 11.62 24.74
CA MET A 189 -53.12 10.85 25.84
C MET A 189 -53.99 11.72 26.74
N LYS A 190 -53.53 12.92 27.09
CA LYS A 190 -54.31 13.84 27.92
C LYS A 190 -55.63 14.23 27.26
N ILE A 191 -55.63 14.49 25.95
CA ILE A 191 -56.84 14.80 25.18
C ILE A 191 -57.80 13.60 25.16
N LEU A 192 -57.28 12.40 24.92
CA LEU A 192 -58.11 11.19 24.91
C LEU A 192 -58.75 10.92 26.29
N MET A 193 -58.01 11.16 27.38
CA MET A 193 -58.56 11.01 28.73
C MET A 193 -59.67 12.02 29.02
N THR A 194 -59.51 13.28 28.62
CA THR A 194 -60.57 14.29 28.81
C THR A 194 -61.79 14.06 27.94
N GLU A 195 -61.64 13.44 26.77
CA GLU A 195 -62.77 13.05 25.91
C GLU A 195 -63.58 11.89 26.50
N LEU A 196 -62.93 10.94 27.20
CA LEU A 196 -63.60 9.85 27.91
C LEU A 196 -64.29 10.29 29.20
N GLU A 197 -63.80 11.36 29.83
CA GLU A 197 -64.39 11.94 31.06
C GLU A 197 -65.58 12.88 30.77
N LYS A 198 -65.90 13.17 29.50
CA LYS A 198 -67.11 13.93 29.15
C LYS A 198 -68.34 13.11 29.55
N PRO A 199 -69.23 13.61 30.42
CA PRO A 199 -70.45 12.89 30.77
C PRO A 199 -71.27 12.67 29.51
N ASN A 200 -71.78 11.44 29.35
CA ASN A 200 -72.71 11.06 28.31
C ASN A 200 -74.04 11.80 28.53
N ASN A 201 -74.10 13.07 28.13
CA ASN A 201 -75.29 13.92 28.21
C ASN A 201 -76.26 13.64 27.04
N GLY A 202 -76.53 12.36 26.81
CA GLY A 202 -77.67 11.84 26.06
C GLY A 202 -77.97 10.47 26.67
N MET A 203 -79.12 10.19 27.27
CA MET A 203 -80.46 10.61 26.91
C MET A 203 -81.33 10.34 28.15
N HIS A 204 -81.79 11.38 28.84
CA HIS A 204 -82.98 11.28 29.68
C HIS A 204 -84.16 11.73 28.80
N MET A 205 -84.92 10.74 28.33
CA MET A 205 -86.29 10.87 27.83
C MET A 205 -87.07 9.68 28.41
#